data_AF-A0A7J0E1Y4-F1
#
_entry.id   AF-A0A7J0E1Y4-F1
#
_cell.length_a   1.000
_cell.length_b   1.000
_cell.length_c   1.000
_cell.angle_alpha   90.00
_cell.angle_beta   90.00
_cell.angle_gamma   90.00
#
_symmetry.space_group_name_H-M   'P 1'
#
loop_
_entity.id
_entity.type
_entity.pdbx_description
1 polymer ?
#
loop_
_entity_poly.entity_id
_entity_poly.type
_entity_poly.pdbx_seq_one_letter_code
_entity_poly.pdbx_strand_id
1 'polypeptide(L)'
;MKAVQRWRLSMKDMQILPVPRHRSQLKKPMWILVLVSLVSLFLICAYIYPPHNSAACYVFSSKGCDSFSHWLPPTPAREFTDDEIASRVVIKDILSAPPTQSKNPKIAFLFLTPGALPFERLWDKFFHGHEGRFSVYVHASKDKPLHFSRYFINREIRSDKVVWGRISMVDAERRLLANALKDPDNQHFVLLSDSCIPLQEFDYVFNYLMDTNVSFVDCF
;
A
#
# COMPACT_ATOMS: atom_id res chain seq x y z
N MET A 1 -12.07 -50.94 81.30
CA MET A 1 -12.99 -49.95 80.71
C MET A 1 -12.18 -48.78 80.16
N LYS A 2 -12.60 -48.27 78.99
CA LYS A 2 -12.07 -47.22 78.07
C LYS A 2 -11.18 -46.10 78.67
N ALA A 3 -10.01 -45.79 78.06
CA ALA A 3 -9.68 -44.65 77.15
C ALA A 3 -8.95 -43.48 77.87
N VAL A 4 -8.26 -42.50 77.26
CA VAL A 4 -7.12 -42.39 76.30
C VAL A 4 -6.74 -40.87 76.27
N GLN A 5 -5.42 -40.52 76.30
CA GLN A 5 -4.72 -39.28 75.81
C GLN A 5 -5.12 -37.87 76.35
N ARG A 6 -4.30 -36.79 76.40
CA ARG A 6 -2.86 -36.47 76.16
C ARG A 6 -2.53 -35.02 76.61
N TRP A 7 -1.26 -34.83 77.00
CA TRP A 7 -0.33 -33.65 76.96
C TRP A 7 -0.61 -32.32 77.70
N ARG A 8 0.44 -31.88 78.43
CA ARG A 8 0.62 -30.57 79.09
C ARG A 8 1.78 -29.78 78.47
N LEU A 9 1.65 -28.45 78.55
CA LEU A 9 2.53 -27.34 78.12
C LEU A 9 3.93 -27.32 78.77
N SER A 10 4.88 -26.66 78.09
CA SER A 10 6.19 -26.24 78.61
C SER A 10 6.44 -24.73 78.40
N MET A 11 7.07 -24.12 79.42
CA MET A 11 7.37 -22.71 79.72
C MET A 11 8.46 -22.07 78.84
N LYS A 12 8.46 -20.71 78.73
CA LYS A 12 9.49 -19.83 79.37
C LYS A 12 9.35 -18.34 78.98
N ASP A 13 9.45 -17.48 79.99
CA ASP A 13 9.61 -16.02 79.94
C ASP A 13 11.08 -15.57 79.75
N MET A 14 11.30 -14.35 79.23
CA MET A 14 12.32 -13.41 79.73
C MET A 14 12.07 -11.97 79.21
N GLN A 15 12.09 -10.99 80.12
CA GLN A 15 11.92 -9.54 79.90
C GLN A 15 13.27 -8.81 79.93
N ILE A 16 13.41 -7.68 79.21
CA ILE A 16 14.48 -6.66 79.41
C ILE A 16 13.91 -5.22 79.21
N LEU A 17 14.38 -4.28 80.04
CA LEU A 17 13.94 -2.89 80.36
C LEU A 17 14.34 -1.76 79.36
N PRO A 18 13.90 -0.47 79.54
CA PRO A 18 13.70 0.57 78.50
C PRO A 18 14.67 1.80 78.53
N VAL A 19 14.71 2.63 77.45
CA VAL A 19 15.41 3.96 77.38
C VAL A 19 14.70 4.94 76.40
N PRO A 20 14.75 6.29 76.57
CA PRO A 20 13.75 7.26 76.03
C PRO A 20 14.25 8.33 75.02
N ARG A 21 13.28 9.11 74.50
CA ARG A 21 13.32 10.47 73.88
C ARG A 21 13.53 10.59 72.35
N HIS A 22 12.65 11.33 71.66
CA HIS A 22 12.91 12.70 71.14
C HIS A 22 11.70 13.19 70.31
N ARG A 23 11.09 14.33 70.67
CA ARG A 23 10.10 15.03 69.84
C ARG A 23 10.85 15.87 68.81
N SER A 24 10.67 15.60 67.51
CA SER A 24 11.27 16.35 66.40
C SER A 24 10.25 17.30 65.76
N GLN A 25 10.67 18.55 65.54
CA GLN A 25 9.97 19.64 64.87
C GLN A 25 9.33 19.20 63.54
N LEU A 26 8.01 19.37 63.39
CA LEU A 26 7.30 19.19 62.11
C LEU A 26 7.72 20.28 61.12
N LYS A 27 8.61 19.95 60.17
CA LYS A 27 8.76 20.74 58.94
C LYS A 27 7.44 20.66 58.16
N LYS A 28 6.73 21.78 58.02
CA LYS A 28 5.48 21.86 57.23
C LYS A 28 5.73 21.37 55.79
N PRO A 29 4.76 20.68 55.17
CA PRO A 29 4.97 19.94 53.94
C PRO A 29 4.90 20.87 52.71
N MET A 30 5.89 21.77 52.58
CA MET A 30 6.04 22.68 51.44
C MET A 30 6.05 21.96 50.09
N TRP A 31 6.53 20.71 50.08
CA TRP A 31 6.54 19.84 48.90
C TRP A 31 5.15 19.56 48.33
N ILE A 32 4.11 19.52 49.18
CA ILE A 32 2.74 19.28 48.71
C ILE A 32 2.24 20.47 47.91
N LEU A 33 2.50 21.70 48.36
CA LEU A 33 2.08 22.91 47.64
C LEU A 33 2.80 23.04 46.29
N VAL A 34 4.09 22.71 46.24
CA VAL A 34 4.86 22.69 44.98
C VAL A 34 4.31 21.64 44.03
N LEU A 35 4.01 20.44 44.53
CA LEU A 35 3.48 19.36 43.70
C LEU A 35 2.09 19.70 43.14
N VAL A 36 1.21 20.27 43.96
CA VAL A 36 -0.13 20.72 43.52
C VAL A 36 -0.01 21.85 42.49
N SER A 37 0.90 22.81 42.68
CA SER A 37 1.19 23.87 41.72
C SER A 37 1.68 23.32 40.38
N LEU A 38 2.59 22.35 40.42
CA LEU A 38 3.17 21.74 39.21
C LEU A 38 2.13 20.93 38.42
N VAL A 39 1.28 20.17 39.12
CA VAL A 39 0.17 19.42 38.51
C VAL A 39 -0.87 20.36 37.90
N SER A 40 -1.23 21.44 38.60
CA SER A 40 -2.20 22.42 38.09
C SER A 40 -1.67 23.18 36.86
N LEU A 41 -0.39 23.56 36.85
CA LEU A 41 0.24 24.16 35.67
C LEU A 41 0.23 23.20 34.47
N PHE A 42 0.55 21.92 34.70
CA PHE A 42 0.54 20.90 33.64
C PHE A 42 -0.85 20.73 33.03
N LEU A 43 -1.89 20.68 33.86
CA LEU A 43 -3.29 20.58 33.40
C LEU A 43 -3.71 21.82 32.58
N ILE A 44 -3.32 23.03 33.03
CA ILE A 44 -3.60 24.27 32.29
C ILE A 44 -2.86 24.29 30.95
N CYS A 45 -1.59 23.89 30.91
CA CYS A 45 -0.83 23.80 29.66
C CYS A 45 -1.43 22.77 28.69
N ALA A 46 -1.88 21.61 29.17
CA ALA A 46 -2.55 20.60 28.34
C ALA A 46 -3.90 21.09 27.80
N TYR A 47 -4.63 21.91 28.56
CA TYR A 47 -5.87 22.52 28.13
C TYR A 47 -5.67 23.62 27.07
N ILE A 48 -4.64 24.47 27.24
CA ILE A 48 -4.35 25.59 26.33
C ILE A 48 -3.67 25.11 25.03
N TYR A 49 -2.85 24.05 25.09
CA TYR A 49 -2.14 23.49 23.95
C TYR A 49 -2.57 22.04 23.70
N PRO A 50 -3.79 21.81 23.16
CA PRO A 50 -4.19 20.47 22.77
C PRO A 50 -3.25 19.96 21.66
N PRO A 51 -2.76 18.71 21.74
CA PRO A 51 -1.82 18.17 20.77
C PRO A 51 -2.52 18.02 19.41
N HIS A 52 -2.10 18.85 18.45
CA HIS A 52 -2.66 18.86 17.08
C HIS A 52 -2.07 17.75 16.18
N ASN A 53 -1.19 16.89 16.70
CA ASN A 53 -0.55 15.81 15.95
C ASN A 53 -0.78 14.43 16.58
N SER A 54 -1.24 13.50 15.74
CA SER A 54 -1.58 12.11 16.05
C SER A 54 -0.45 11.27 16.65
N ALA A 55 0.81 11.72 16.54
CA ALA A 55 1.96 11.01 17.11
C ALA A 55 2.00 11.02 18.65
N ALA A 56 1.35 11.99 19.31
CA ALA A 56 1.35 12.09 20.77
C ALA A 56 0.31 11.17 21.47
N CYS A 57 -0.72 10.68 20.76
CA CYS A 57 -1.71 9.73 21.32
C CYS A 57 -1.12 8.32 21.55
N TYR A 58 0.09 8.01 21.07
CA TYR A 58 0.71 6.67 21.23
C TYR A 58 1.36 6.42 22.59
N VAL A 59 1.61 7.45 23.40
CA VAL A 59 2.34 7.31 24.68
C VAL A 59 1.40 7.06 25.86
N PHE A 60 0.12 7.44 25.77
CA PHE A 60 -0.88 7.21 26.81
C PHE A 60 -2.22 6.75 26.21
N SER A 61 -2.36 5.43 25.99
CA SER A 61 -3.62 4.69 25.80
C SER A 61 -4.59 5.21 24.71
N SER A 62 -4.69 4.47 23.61
CA SER A 62 -5.62 4.73 22.50
C SER A 62 -7.09 4.87 22.90
N LYS A 63 -7.52 4.29 24.02
CA LYS A 63 -8.91 4.38 24.52
C LYS A 63 -9.32 5.77 25.02
N GLY A 64 -8.37 6.65 25.34
CA GLY A 64 -8.66 8.02 25.76
C GLY A 64 -9.05 8.94 24.61
N CYS A 65 -8.46 8.74 23.42
CA CYS A 65 -8.65 9.63 22.27
C CYS A 65 -10.04 9.46 21.60
N ASP A 66 -10.67 8.27 21.67
CA ASP A 66 -12.05 8.04 21.18
C ASP A 66 -13.12 8.85 21.95
N SER A 67 -12.89 9.04 23.26
CA SER A 67 -13.78 9.86 24.08
C SER A 67 -13.70 11.32 23.64
N PHE A 68 -12.50 11.86 23.40
CA PHE A 68 -12.31 13.24 22.95
C PHE A 68 -12.91 13.52 21.56
N SER A 69 -12.91 12.56 20.63
CA SER A 69 -13.57 12.74 19.33
C SER A 69 -15.08 12.92 19.41
N HIS A 70 -15.74 12.40 20.45
CA HIS A 70 -17.17 12.63 20.69
C HIS A 70 -17.48 14.01 21.30
N TRP A 71 -16.49 14.63 21.96
CA TRP A 71 -16.63 15.96 22.59
C TRP A 71 -16.26 17.13 21.68
N LEU A 72 -15.51 16.86 20.60
CA LEU A 72 -15.22 17.86 19.59
C LEU A 72 -16.48 18.12 18.75
N PRO A 73 -16.87 19.38 18.51
CA PRO A 73 -17.94 19.67 17.57
C PRO A 73 -17.56 19.03 16.23
N PRO A 74 -18.51 18.39 15.51
CA PRO A 74 -18.23 17.82 14.20
C PRO A 74 -17.58 18.92 13.37
N THR A 75 -16.38 18.65 12.85
CA THR A 75 -15.73 19.57 11.93
C THR A 75 -16.73 19.87 10.82
N PRO A 76 -17.03 21.15 10.54
CA PRO A 76 -17.94 21.46 9.45
C PRO A 76 -17.38 20.79 8.21
N ALA A 77 -18.21 19.94 7.59
CA ALA A 77 -17.80 19.22 6.40
C ALA A 77 -17.37 20.27 5.38
N ARG A 78 -16.07 20.31 5.08
CA ARG A 78 -15.54 21.18 4.03
C ARG A 78 -16.31 20.86 2.75
N GLU A 79 -16.86 21.88 2.13
CA GLU A 79 -17.40 21.75 0.78
C GLU A 79 -16.25 21.51 -0.19
N PHE A 80 -16.35 20.43 -0.95
CA PHE A 80 -15.36 20.08 -1.96
C PHE A 80 -15.47 21.03 -3.14
N THR A 81 -14.35 21.36 -3.77
CA THR A 81 -14.36 22.08 -5.05
C THR A 81 -14.94 21.19 -6.16
N ASP A 82 -15.41 21.79 -7.25
CA ASP A 82 -15.92 21.04 -8.40
C ASP A 82 -14.90 20.03 -8.94
N ASP A 83 -13.61 20.37 -8.93
CA ASP A 83 -12.51 19.47 -9.33
C ASP A 83 -12.32 18.29 -8.35
N GLU A 84 -12.44 18.54 -7.04
CA GLU A 84 -12.40 17.51 -6.00
C GLU A 84 -13.61 16.57 -6.11
N ILE A 85 -14.79 17.11 -6.44
CA ILE A 85 -16.01 16.32 -6.69
C ILE A 85 -15.85 15.48 -7.96
N ALA A 86 -15.41 16.09 -9.07
CA ALA A 86 -15.21 15.39 -10.35
C ALA A 86 -14.18 14.26 -10.22
N SER A 87 -13.05 14.51 -9.56
CA SER A 87 -12.04 13.49 -9.31
C SER A 87 -12.58 12.35 -8.44
N ARG A 88 -13.36 12.65 -7.39
CA ARG A 88 -14.05 11.63 -6.58
C ARG A 88 -15.01 10.79 -7.40
N VAL A 89 -15.80 11.39 -8.29
CA VAL A 89 -16.73 10.67 -9.18
C VAL A 89 -15.96 9.74 -10.11
N VAL A 90 -14.87 10.21 -10.74
CA VAL A 90 -14.02 9.37 -11.59
C VAL A 90 -13.43 8.20 -10.79
N ILE A 91 -12.89 8.45 -9.60
CA ILE A 91 -12.30 7.39 -8.77
C ILE A 91 -13.36 6.37 -8.36
N LYS A 92 -14.52 6.83 -7.89
CA LYS A 92 -15.57 5.95 -7.38
C LYS A 92 -16.27 5.18 -8.49
N ASP A 93 -16.67 5.85 -9.57
CA ASP A 93 -17.58 5.27 -10.56
C ASP A 93 -16.85 4.66 -11.75
N ILE A 94 -15.61 5.09 -12.03
CA ILE A 94 -14.79 4.56 -13.14
C ILE A 94 -13.67 3.65 -12.60
N LEU A 95 -12.87 4.14 -11.64
CA LEU A 95 -11.73 3.35 -11.15
C LEU A 95 -12.13 2.25 -10.16
N SER A 96 -13.24 2.42 -9.42
CA SER A 96 -13.76 1.39 -8.51
C SER A 96 -14.89 0.56 -9.13
N ALA A 97 -15.13 0.73 -10.44
CA ALA A 97 -16.07 -0.10 -11.15
C ALA A 97 -15.63 -1.58 -11.08
N PRO A 98 -16.57 -2.53 -10.95
CA PRO A 98 -16.23 -3.94 -10.97
C PRO A 98 -15.56 -4.29 -12.31
N PRO A 99 -14.53 -5.15 -12.30
CA PRO A 99 -13.82 -5.51 -13.52
C PRO A 99 -14.80 -6.08 -14.55
N THR A 100 -14.80 -5.50 -15.74
CA THR A 100 -15.64 -5.97 -16.84
C THR A 100 -15.16 -7.34 -17.28
N GLN A 101 -15.99 -8.37 -17.12
CA GLN A 101 -15.68 -9.70 -17.64
C GLN A 101 -15.69 -9.63 -19.17
N SER A 102 -14.52 -9.78 -19.78
CA SER A 102 -14.40 -9.87 -21.23
C SER A 102 -15.04 -11.16 -21.73
N LYS A 103 -15.79 -11.07 -22.82
CA LYS A 103 -16.31 -12.25 -23.52
C LYS A 103 -15.24 -12.97 -24.34
N ASN A 104 -14.16 -12.26 -24.70
CA ASN A 104 -13.09 -12.74 -25.57
C ASN A 104 -11.74 -12.24 -25.03
N PRO A 105 -11.19 -12.85 -23.96
CA PRO A 105 -9.97 -12.35 -23.33
C PRO A 105 -8.77 -12.41 -24.28
N LYS A 106 -7.96 -11.35 -24.27
CA LYS A 106 -6.78 -11.15 -25.12
C LYS A 106 -5.54 -10.86 -24.30
N ILE A 107 -4.39 -11.19 -24.88
CA ILE A 107 -3.09 -10.73 -24.42
C ILE A 107 -2.66 -9.53 -25.26
N ALA A 108 -2.34 -8.41 -24.61
CA ALA A 108 -1.74 -7.25 -25.25
C ALA A 108 -0.21 -7.40 -25.28
N PHE A 109 0.34 -7.50 -26.49
CA PHE A 109 1.79 -7.48 -26.72
C PHE A 109 2.24 -6.04 -26.99
N LEU A 110 3.07 -5.52 -26.10
CA LEU A 110 3.54 -4.13 -26.07
C LEU A 110 5.00 -4.10 -26.53
N PHE A 111 5.24 -3.73 -27.78
CA PHE A 111 6.58 -3.65 -28.35
C PHE A 111 7.16 -2.24 -28.18
N LEU A 112 8.19 -2.11 -27.35
CA LEU A 112 8.99 -0.90 -27.21
C LEU A 112 10.27 -1.05 -28.04
N THR A 113 10.36 -0.32 -29.14
CA THR A 113 11.42 -0.52 -30.13
C THR A 113 12.10 0.80 -30.51
N PRO A 114 13.37 0.76 -30.95
CA PRO A 114 13.99 1.92 -31.60
C PRO A 114 13.45 2.16 -33.01
N GLY A 115 13.05 1.11 -33.73
CA GLY A 115 12.59 1.19 -35.12
C GLY A 115 12.04 -0.14 -35.62
N ALA A 116 12.53 -0.63 -36.77
CA ALA A 116 12.09 -1.90 -37.35
C ALA A 116 12.32 -3.10 -36.41
N LEU A 117 11.41 -4.06 -36.46
CA LEU A 117 11.46 -5.30 -35.67
C LEU A 117 12.24 -6.38 -36.44
N PRO A 118 13.47 -6.74 -36.04
CA PRO A 118 14.28 -7.72 -36.77
C PRO A 118 13.62 -9.09 -36.85
N PHE A 119 12.88 -9.48 -35.79
CA PHE A 119 12.22 -10.77 -35.67
C PHE A 119 10.74 -10.74 -36.05
N GLU A 120 10.27 -9.73 -36.77
CA GLU A 120 8.86 -9.60 -37.14
C GLU A 120 8.31 -10.82 -37.91
N ARG A 121 9.13 -11.50 -38.72
CA ARG A 121 8.74 -12.76 -39.39
C ARG A 121 8.52 -13.93 -38.42
N LEU A 122 9.23 -13.95 -37.30
CA LEU A 122 9.04 -14.96 -36.26
C LEU A 122 7.75 -14.69 -35.49
N TRP A 123 7.52 -13.42 -35.13
CA TRP A 123 6.28 -12.99 -34.50
C TRP A 123 5.06 -13.20 -35.42
N ASP A 124 5.20 -13.01 -36.73
CA ASP A 124 4.16 -13.32 -37.71
C ASP A 124 3.72 -14.79 -37.64
N LYS A 125 4.68 -15.72 -37.57
CA LYS A 125 4.41 -17.15 -37.40
C LYS A 125 3.79 -17.46 -36.04
N PHE A 126 4.27 -16.83 -34.98
CA PHE A 126 3.75 -17.01 -33.62
C PHE A 126 2.28 -16.58 -33.51
N PHE A 127 1.89 -15.49 -34.19
CA PHE A 127 0.52 -14.99 -34.18
C PHE A 127 -0.43 -15.66 -35.18
N HIS A 128 0.11 -16.46 -36.10
CA HIS A 128 -0.65 -17.04 -37.19
C HIS A 128 -1.76 -17.97 -36.70
N GLY A 129 -3.02 -17.69 -37.08
CA GLY A 129 -4.18 -18.52 -36.73
C GLY A 129 -4.76 -18.25 -35.33
N HIS A 130 -4.24 -17.26 -34.61
CA HIS A 130 -4.69 -16.91 -33.25
C HIS A 130 -5.38 -15.53 -33.20
N GLU A 131 -5.90 -15.04 -34.32
CA GLU A 131 -6.60 -13.77 -34.40
C GLU A 131 -7.74 -13.68 -33.39
N GLY A 132 -7.82 -12.56 -32.67
CA GLY A 132 -8.86 -12.33 -31.66
C GLY A 132 -8.48 -12.76 -30.23
N ARG A 133 -7.35 -13.46 -30.05
CA ARG A 133 -6.78 -13.81 -28.72
C ARG A 133 -5.61 -12.92 -28.30
N PHE A 134 -5.23 -11.97 -29.15
CA PHE A 134 -4.17 -11.02 -28.86
C PHE A 134 -4.43 -9.67 -29.51
N SER A 135 -3.71 -8.67 -29.01
CA SER A 135 -3.59 -7.34 -29.58
C SER A 135 -2.13 -6.92 -29.59
N VAL A 136 -1.72 -6.12 -30.59
CA VAL A 136 -0.32 -5.67 -30.76
C VAL A 136 -0.29 -4.16 -30.73
N TYR A 137 0.64 -3.60 -29.96
CA TYR A 137 0.91 -2.17 -29.87
C TYR A 137 2.41 -1.94 -30.02
N VAL A 138 2.79 -0.97 -30.85
CA VAL A 138 4.19 -0.68 -31.15
C VAL A 138 4.50 0.77 -30.80
N HIS A 139 5.54 0.99 -30.01
CA HIS A 139 6.12 2.31 -29.78
C HIS A 139 7.52 2.33 -30.40
N ALA A 140 7.68 3.04 -31.51
CA ALA A 140 8.94 3.16 -32.24
C ALA A 140 9.59 4.52 -31.95
N SER A 141 10.69 4.52 -31.19
CA SER A 141 11.26 5.74 -30.60
C SER A 141 12.17 6.57 -31.50
N LYS A 142 12.67 6.03 -32.61
CA LYS A 142 13.53 6.74 -33.57
C LYS A 142 12.87 6.85 -34.94
N ASP A 143 12.67 5.70 -35.59
CA ASP A 143 12.21 5.63 -36.97
C ASP A 143 10.85 4.96 -37.04
N LYS A 144 10.01 5.42 -37.97
CA LYS A 144 8.76 4.73 -38.28
C LYS A 144 9.07 3.46 -39.07
N PRO A 145 8.85 2.26 -38.50
CA PRO A 145 9.17 1.01 -39.17
C PRO A 145 8.24 0.74 -40.35
N LEU A 146 8.78 0.12 -41.40
CA LEU A 146 7.95 -0.49 -42.44
C LEU A 146 7.68 -1.93 -42.04
N HIS A 147 6.43 -2.21 -41.68
CA HIS A 147 5.96 -3.55 -41.33
C HIS A 147 5.60 -4.36 -42.57
N PHE A 148 5.98 -5.63 -42.57
CA PHE A 148 5.65 -6.61 -43.60
C PHE A 148 4.64 -7.65 -43.10
N SER A 149 4.57 -7.89 -41.81
CA SER A 149 3.54 -8.72 -41.19
C SER A 149 2.26 -7.93 -41.01
N ARG A 150 1.14 -8.53 -41.42
CA ARG A 150 -0.20 -7.95 -41.24
C ARG A 150 -0.55 -7.65 -39.79
N TYR A 151 0.10 -8.32 -38.83
CA TYR A 151 -0.17 -8.14 -37.40
C TYR A 151 0.39 -6.83 -36.86
N PHE A 152 1.41 -6.25 -37.50
CA PHE A 152 2.07 -5.02 -37.06
C PHE A 152 1.65 -3.78 -37.87
N ILE A 153 1.04 -3.97 -39.04
CA ILE A 153 0.50 -2.86 -39.84
C ILE A 153 -0.53 -2.06 -39.02
N ASN A 154 -0.34 -0.73 -38.97
CA ASN A 154 -1.20 0.22 -38.25
C ASN A 154 -1.32 -0.07 -36.73
N ARG A 155 -0.31 -0.70 -36.13
CA ARG A 155 -0.26 -0.94 -34.66
C ARG A 155 0.61 0.05 -33.91
N GLU A 156 1.22 0.99 -34.61
CA GLU A 156 2.02 2.05 -34.01
C GLU A 156 1.16 3.01 -33.19
N ILE A 157 1.58 3.29 -31.97
CA ILE A 157 1.04 4.36 -31.14
C ILE A 157 1.85 5.64 -31.34
N ARG A 158 1.30 6.76 -30.85
CA ARG A 158 2.07 8.00 -30.74
C ARG A 158 3.33 7.74 -29.91
N SER A 159 4.49 7.87 -30.57
CA SER A 159 5.79 7.58 -29.98
C SER A 159 6.57 8.85 -29.71
N ASP A 160 7.38 8.84 -28.65
CA ASP A 160 8.33 9.89 -28.30
C ASP A 160 9.76 9.34 -28.22
N LYS A 161 10.78 10.21 -28.19
CA LYS A 161 12.17 9.76 -28.09
C LYS A 161 12.41 9.05 -26.75
N VAL A 162 13.04 7.87 -26.83
CA VAL A 162 13.41 7.08 -25.66
C VAL A 162 14.93 7.02 -25.56
N VAL A 163 15.42 7.34 -24.37
CA VAL A 163 16.83 7.17 -24.00
C VAL A 163 16.92 6.06 -22.96
N TRP A 164 17.84 5.13 -23.19
CA TRP A 164 18.08 4.00 -22.30
C TRP A 164 18.45 4.47 -20.88
N GLY A 165 17.90 3.81 -19.87
CA GLY A 165 18.14 4.11 -18.46
C GLY A 165 17.56 5.45 -17.97
N ARG A 166 16.71 6.12 -18.77
CA ARG A 166 16.05 7.37 -18.39
C ARG A 166 14.53 7.19 -18.24
N ILE A 167 13.91 8.15 -17.55
CA ILE A 167 12.46 8.19 -17.33
C ILE A 167 11.63 8.13 -18.63
N SER A 168 12.21 8.58 -19.75
CA SER A 168 11.58 8.47 -21.07
C SER A 168 11.19 7.04 -21.45
N MET A 169 11.91 6.02 -20.94
CA MET A 169 11.56 4.62 -21.17
C MET A 169 10.26 4.25 -20.44
N VAL A 170 10.17 4.63 -19.15
CA VAL A 170 8.94 4.46 -18.35
C VAL A 170 7.77 5.21 -18.96
N ASP A 171 8.00 6.43 -19.45
CA ASP A 171 6.94 7.19 -20.10
C ASP A 171 6.43 6.50 -21.38
N ALA A 172 7.33 5.85 -22.14
CA ALA A 172 6.95 5.10 -23.34
C ALA A 172 6.15 3.83 -23.00
N GLU A 173 6.56 3.09 -21.97
CA GLU A 173 5.81 1.96 -21.42
C GLU A 173 4.42 2.38 -20.96
N ARG A 174 4.30 3.51 -20.25
CA ARG A 174 3.02 4.08 -19.83
C ARG A 174 2.10 4.41 -21.01
N ARG A 175 2.65 4.92 -22.12
CA ARG A 175 1.89 5.20 -23.34
C ARG A 175 1.41 3.90 -24.02
N LEU A 176 2.24 2.87 -24.08
CA LEU A 176 1.86 1.54 -24.59
C LEU A 176 0.71 0.98 -23.76
N LEU A 177 0.87 0.93 -22.44
CA LEU A 177 -0.13 0.41 -21.53
C LEU A 177 -1.44 1.20 -21.62
N ALA A 178 -1.38 2.54 -21.65
CA ALA A 178 -2.57 3.38 -21.77
C ALA A 178 -3.35 3.17 -23.07
N ASN A 179 -2.68 2.84 -24.18
CA ASN A 179 -3.37 2.50 -25.43
C ASN A 179 -3.94 1.08 -25.41
N ALA A 180 -3.26 0.15 -24.75
CA ALA A 180 -3.74 -1.22 -24.59
C ALA A 180 -4.96 -1.32 -23.66
N LEU A 181 -5.00 -0.52 -22.59
CA LEU A 181 -6.13 -0.45 -21.65
C LEU A 181 -7.43 0.10 -22.26
N LYS A 182 -7.39 0.67 -23.47
CA LYS A 182 -8.60 1.09 -24.17
C LYS A 182 -9.43 -0.08 -24.68
N ASP A 183 -8.81 -1.24 -24.92
CA ASP A 183 -9.52 -2.47 -25.25
C ASP A 183 -9.79 -3.25 -23.94
N PRO A 184 -11.05 -3.30 -23.47
CA PRO A 184 -11.41 -4.00 -22.23
C PRO A 184 -11.22 -5.52 -22.33
N ASP A 185 -11.03 -6.07 -23.54
CA ASP A 185 -10.74 -7.48 -23.72
C ASP A 185 -9.29 -7.84 -23.35
N ASN A 186 -8.38 -6.87 -23.29
CA ASN A 186 -7.00 -7.12 -22.90
C ASN A 186 -6.92 -7.39 -21.39
N GLN A 187 -6.62 -8.64 -21.02
CA GLN A 187 -6.53 -9.07 -19.62
C GLN A 187 -5.09 -9.10 -19.11
N HIS A 188 -4.14 -9.47 -19.98
CA HIS A 188 -2.71 -9.53 -19.65
C HIS A 188 -1.90 -8.65 -20.61
N PHE A 189 -0.79 -8.11 -20.11
CA PHE A 189 0.07 -7.18 -20.84
C PHE A 189 1.51 -7.70 -20.81
N VAL A 190 2.09 -7.91 -21.98
CA VAL A 190 3.46 -8.44 -22.16
C VAL A 190 4.31 -7.35 -22.78
N LEU A 191 5.28 -6.83 -22.04
CA LEU A 191 6.23 -5.83 -22.52
C LEU A 191 7.43 -6.51 -23.18
N LEU A 192 7.77 -6.08 -24.41
CA LEU A 192 8.80 -6.68 -25.24
C LEU A 192 9.69 -5.61 -25.88
N SER A 193 10.98 -5.91 -26.03
CA SER A 193 11.90 -5.14 -26.88
C SER A 193 11.96 -5.72 -28.30
N ASP A 194 12.71 -5.04 -29.17
CA ASP A 194 13.04 -5.50 -30.53
C ASP A 194 13.87 -6.79 -30.57
N SER A 195 14.59 -7.11 -29.48
CA SER A 195 15.40 -8.31 -29.34
C SER A 195 14.66 -9.53 -28.77
N CYS A 196 13.43 -9.35 -28.27
CA CYS A 196 12.65 -10.45 -27.70
C CYS A 196 12.11 -11.41 -28.76
N ILE A 197 12.10 -12.70 -28.43
CA ILE A 197 11.54 -13.77 -29.26
C ILE A 197 10.70 -14.73 -28.41
N PRO A 198 9.61 -15.31 -28.97
CA PRO A 198 8.87 -16.37 -28.30
C PRO A 198 9.68 -17.68 -28.34
N LEU A 199 9.68 -18.42 -27.24
CA LEU A 199 10.36 -19.71 -27.10
C LEU A 199 9.40 -20.91 -27.09
N GLN A 200 8.10 -20.64 -26.94
CA GLN A 200 7.03 -21.62 -26.90
C GLN A 200 5.94 -21.23 -27.90
N GLU A 201 5.06 -22.18 -28.22
CA GLU A 201 3.90 -21.94 -29.09
C GLU A 201 2.90 -20.99 -28.44
N PHE A 202 2.09 -20.30 -29.26
CA PHE A 202 1.14 -19.30 -28.80
C PHE A 202 0.12 -19.89 -27.81
N ASP A 203 -0.43 -21.06 -28.10
CA ASP A 203 -1.43 -21.69 -27.24
C ASP A 203 -0.88 -22.00 -25.84
N TYR A 204 0.37 -22.44 -25.77
CA TYR A 204 1.03 -22.67 -24.48
C TYR A 204 1.15 -21.37 -23.69
N VAL A 205 1.69 -20.31 -24.31
CA VAL A 205 1.86 -19.00 -23.67
C VAL A 205 0.52 -18.41 -23.25
N PHE A 206 -0.49 -18.50 -24.13
CA PHE A 206 -1.81 -17.95 -23.85
C PHE A 206 -2.46 -18.65 -22.66
N ASN A 207 -2.51 -19.98 -22.66
CA ASN A 207 -3.13 -20.74 -21.58
C ASN A 207 -2.37 -20.52 -20.27
N TYR A 208 -1.03 -20.56 -20.30
CA TYR A 208 -0.21 -20.30 -19.12
C TYR A 208 -0.47 -18.92 -18.50
N LEU A 209 -0.57 -17.87 -19.33
CA LEU A 209 -0.84 -16.51 -18.84
C LEU A 209 -2.28 -16.33 -18.39
N MET A 210 -3.26 -16.88 -19.11
CA MET A 210 -4.68 -16.70 -18.81
C MET A 210 -5.16 -17.53 -17.61
N ASP A 211 -4.51 -18.66 -17.33
CA ASP A 211 -4.86 -19.52 -16.19
C ASP A 211 -4.19 -19.03 -14.88
N THR A 212 -3.28 -18.05 -14.95
CA THR A 212 -2.61 -17.51 -13.76
C THR A 212 -3.33 -16.30 -13.19
N ASN A 213 -3.27 -16.15 -11.87
CA ASN A 213 -3.77 -14.98 -11.14
C ASN A 213 -2.64 -14.10 -10.59
N VAL A 214 -1.41 -14.28 -11.06
CA VAL A 214 -0.24 -13.50 -10.63
C VAL A 214 0.39 -12.74 -11.79
N SER A 215 1.06 -11.64 -11.44
CA SER A 215 1.90 -10.86 -12.37
C SER A 215 3.35 -11.29 -12.23
N PHE A 216 4.05 -11.42 -13.35
CA PHE A 216 5.47 -11.72 -13.40
C PHE A 216 6.26 -10.41 -13.56
N VAL A 217 6.99 -10.03 -12.51
CA VAL A 217 7.88 -8.86 -12.51
C VAL A 217 9.18 -9.29 -11.85
N ASP A 218 10.30 -9.08 -12.54
CA ASP A 218 11.62 -9.45 -12.05
C ASP A 218 12.48 -8.20 -11.81
N CYS A 219 13.45 -8.30 -10.91
CA CYS A 219 14.39 -7.24 -10.55
C CYS A 219 15.80 -7.82 -10.50
N PHE A 220 16.68 -7.31 -11.37
CA PHE A 220 18.05 -7.78 -11.55
C PHE A 220 19.07 -6.83 -10.91
#